data_AF-A0A7R8HEF1-F1
#
_entry.id   AF-A0A7R8HEF1-F1
#
_cell.length_a   1.000
_cell.length_b   1.000
_cell.length_c   1.000
_cell.angle_alpha   90.00
_cell.angle_beta   90.00
_cell.angle_gamma   90.00
#
_symmetry.space_group_name_H-M   'P 1'
#
loop_
_entity.id
_entity.type
_entity.pdbx_description
1 polymer ?
#
loop_
_entity_poly.entity_id
_entity_poly.type
_entity_poly.pdbx_seq_one_letter_code
_entity_poly.pdbx_strand_id
1 'polypeptide(L)'
;MAGYKYSESNLEEYQKVGKLFSLMFDSCQDKFNEVLKALYAIVYSSDSYDQPSPCLMLIFDKIPSAVLYGATDYFVNDSRNPQGEARVVGALQTMISWLTSVPNLSVSSWIMVLLESLKDAKRFPVLVELTHSSIEKLCFSLCEPSLCSSIEKIFFFFLMGFQHSETTFHRLISPLQQVLPKLCKNEDCVNLYESLAQAILYFIRLYPNYPGLYEPLMSFIEQKSKFILLTIQNIMSLRNFRGLIKQKVQNQWHVLSLFLTKQFTDSILKSPVTASQVVLHRLQLVFAFLRLSMRSYYSPGDFLKVGRPPWFEPGRQQDCSEFFKISFGYTS
;
A
#
# COMPACT_ATOMS: atom_id res chain seq x y z
N MET A 1 -28.05 -8.61 -11.24
CA MET A 1 -27.16 -9.26 -10.25
C MET A 1 -27.73 -8.97 -8.87
N ALA A 2 -28.35 -9.97 -8.26
CA ALA A 2 -28.92 -9.84 -6.93
C ALA A 2 -27.77 -9.61 -5.94
N GLY A 3 -27.61 -8.38 -5.48
CA GLY A 3 -26.76 -8.09 -4.34
C GLY A 3 -27.32 -8.86 -3.15
N TYR A 4 -26.54 -9.78 -2.60
CA TYR A 4 -26.81 -10.35 -1.29
C TYR A 4 -26.79 -9.19 -0.29
N LYS A 5 -27.94 -8.57 -0.06
CA LYS A 5 -28.13 -7.71 1.09
C LYS A 5 -28.02 -8.62 2.30
N TYR A 6 -26.97 -8.41 3.09
CA TYR A 6 -26.86 -8.93 4.45
C TYR A 6 -28.14 -8.53 5.19
N SER A 7 -29.10 -9.43 5.31
CA SER A 7 -30.22 -9.23 6.22
C SER A 7 -29.69 -9.48 7.64
N GLU A 8 -29.95 -8.55 8.56
CA GLU A 8 -29.59 -8.68 9.98
C GLU A 8 -30.08 -10.01 10.57
N SER A 9 -31.15 -10.58 10.01
CA SER A 9 -31.71 -11.89 10.39
C SER A 9 -30.73 -13.06 10.30
N ASN A 10 -29.77 -13.02 9.35
CA ASN A 10 -28.88 -14.16 9.11
C ASN A 10 -27.56 -14.03 9.88
N LEU A 11 -27.25 -12.83 10.39
CA LEU A 11 -25.99 -12.56 11.07
C LEU A 11 -25.85 -13.38 12.35
N GLU A 12 -26.93 -13.55 13.12
CA GLU A 12 -26.93 -14.37 14.33
C GLU A 12 -26.63 -15.84 14.04
N GLU A 13 -27.20 -16.40 12.96
CA GLU A 13 -26.95 -17.78 12.56
C GLU A 13 -25.51 -17.96 12.10
N TYR A 14 -24.96 -17.02 11.33
CA TYR A 14 -23.56 -17.06 10.93
C TYR A 14 -22.60 -16.91 12.12
N GLN A 15 -22.95 -16.11 13.13
CA GLN A 15 -22.18 -16.03 14.37
C GLN A 15 -22.20 -17.35 15.16
N LYS A 16 -23.32 -18.08 15.17
CA LYS A 16 -23.39 -19.42 15.77
C LYS A 16 -22.45 -20.39 15.07
N VAL A 17 -22.40 -20.35 13.73
CA VAL A 17 -21.43 -21.14 12.94
C VAL A 17 -20.00 -20.74 13.27
N GLY A 18 -19.69 -19.44 13.35
CA GLY A 18 -18.36 -18.97 13.74
C GLY A 18 -17.94 -19.44 15.15
N LYS A 19 -18.88 -19.48 16.11
CA LYS A 19 -18.62 -20.04 17.46
C LYS A 19 -18.35 -21.55 17.42
N LEU A 20 -19.08 -22.29 16.60
CA LEU A 20 -18.81 -23.72 16.40
C LEU A 20 -17.38 -23.95 15.90
N PHE A 21 -16.94 -23.18 14.90
CA PHE A 21 -15.56 -23.26 14.39
C PHE A 21 -14.53 -22.94 15.47
N SER A 22 -14.76 -21.92 16.30
CA SER A 22 -13.87 -21.61 17.43
C SER A 22 -13.72 -22.81 18.37
N LEU A 23 -14.82 -23.44 18.76
CA LEU A 23 -14.81 -24.62 19.64
C LEU A 23 -14.11 -25.81 19.00
N MET A 24 -14.30 -26.01 17.68
CA MET A 24 -13.58 -27.06 16.95
C MET A 24 -12.08 -26.78 16.91
N PHE A 25 -11.66 -25.54 16.72
CA PHE A 25 -10.24 -25.17 16.70
C PHE A 25 -9.58 -25.34 18.06
N ASP A 26 -10.27 -25.00 19.15
CA ASP A 26 -9.78 -25.23 20.51
C ASP A 26 -9.63 -26.72 20.82
N SER A 27 -10.52 -27.56 20.27
CA SER A 27 -10.55 -29.00 20.53
C SER A 27 -9.62 -29.83 19.60
N CYS A 28 -9.29 -29.30 18.42
CA CYS A 28 -8.58 -30.02 17.35
C CYS A 28 -7.34 -29.27 16.84
N GLN A 29 -6.50 -28.74 17.75
CA GLN A 29 -5.29 -27.98 17.40
C GLN A 29 -4.37 -28.77 16.43
N ASP A 30 -4.25 -30.09 16.59
CA ASP A 30 -3.39 -30.94 15.75
C ASP A 30 -3.88 -31.09 14.30
N LYS A 31 -5.16 -30.80 14.01
CA LYS A 31 -5.77 -30.91 12.67
C LYS A 31 -5.99 -29.57 11.99
N PHE A 32 -5.51 -28.48 12.59
CA PHE A 32 -5.74 -27.12 12.12
C PHE A 32 -5.32 -26.90 10.65
N ASN A 33 -4.16 -27.44 10.27
CA ASN A 33 -3.65 -27.33 8.90
C ASN A 33 -4.54 -28.03 7.87
N GLU A 34 -5.19 -29.13 8.22
CA GLU A 34 -6.12 -29.83 7.33
C GLU A 34 -7.43 -29.05 7.16
N VAL A 35 -7.89 -28.37 8.21
CA VAL A 35 -9.05 -27.46 8.11
C VAL A 35 -8.72 -26.28 7.20
N LEU A 36 -7.53 -25.70 7.31
CA LEU A 36 -7.09 -24.63 6.39
C LEU A 36 -7.00 -25.10 4.94
N LYS A 37 -6.50 -26.30 4.69
CA LYS A 37 -6.47 -26.88 3.33
C LYS A 37 -7.88 -27.11 2.79
N ALA A 38 -8.80 -27.61 3.62
CA ALA A 38 -10.19 -27.78 3.24
C ALA A 38 -10.87 -26.43 2.96
N LEU A 39 -10.65 -25.41 3.81
CA LEU A 39 -11.14 -24.05 3.57
C LEU A 39 -10.57 -23.48 2.29
N TYR A 40 -9.28 -23.66 2.03
CA TYR A 40 -8.66 -23.25 0.78
C TYR A 40 -9.30 -23.93 -0.44
N ALA A 41 -9.57 -25.23 -0.36
CA ALA A 41 -10.27 -25.97 -1.42
C ALA A 41 -11.72 -25.51 -1.62
N ILE A 42 -12.40 -25.02 -0.58
CA ILE A 42 -13.75 -24.44 -0.69
C ILE A 42 -13.70 -23.02 -1.27
N VAL A 43 -12.73 -22.21 -0.84
CA VAL A 43 -12.53 -20.84 -1.33
C VAL A 43 -12.17 -20.86 -2.82
N TYR A 44 -11.39 -21.87 -3.23
CA TYR A 44 -11.14 -22.19 -4.62
C TYR A 44 -12.24 -23.10 -5.17
N SER A 45 -13.36 -22.52 -5.61
CA SER A 45 -14.31 -23.24 -6.44
C SER A 45 -14.02 -22.95 -7.91
N SER A 46 -13.74 -23.99 -8.70
CA SER A 46 -13.58 -23.88 -10.16
C SER A 46 -14.91 -23.64 -10.87
N ASP A 47 -16.04 -23.87 -10.19
CA ASP A 47 -17.38 -23.79 -10.77
C ASP A 47 -17.99 -22.41 -10.53
N SER A 48 -18.26 -21.68 -11.62
CA SER A 48 -18.84 -20.33 -11.60
C SER A 48 -20.23 -20.25 -10.94
N TYR A 49 -20.91 -21.39 -10.77
CA TYR A 49 -22.24 -21.48 -10.14
C TYR A 49 -22.19 -21.76 -8.64
N ASP A 50 -21.04 -22.19 -8.11
CA ASP A 50 -20.85 -22.54 -6.70
C ASP A 50 -19.80 -21.63 -6.08
N GLN A 51 -20.05 -20.32 -6.13
CA GLN A 51 -19.17 -19.35 -5.49
C GLN A 51 -19.35 -19.39 -3.98
N PRO A 52 -18.26 -19.50 -3.21
CA PRO A 52 -18.34 -19.60 -1.78
C PRO A 52 -18.84 -18.28 -1.16
N SER A 53 -19.73 -18.41 -0.18
CA SER A 53 -20.37 -17.27 0.47
C SER A 53 -19.36 -16.41 1.26
N PRO A 54 -19.47 -15.06 1.24
CA PRO A 54 -18.67 -14.17 2.06
C PRO A 54 -18.76 -14.45 3.57
N CYS A 55 -19.75 -15.23 4.02
CA CYS A 55 -19.88 -15.64 5.43
C CYS A 55 -18.68 -16.46 5.93
N LEU A 56 -17.93 -17.11 5.04
CA LEU A 56 -16.71 -17.82 5.40
C LEU A 56 -15.63 -16.90 5.99
N MET A 57 -15.69 -15.59 5.75
CA MET A 57 -14.79 -14.62 6.39
C MET A 57 -14.86 -14.66 7.92
N LEU A 58 -16.02 -15.02 8.50
CA LEU A 58 -16.18 -15.17 9.95
C LEU A 58 -15.29 -16.27 10.54
N ILE A 59 -14.91 -17.26 9.72
CA ILE A 59 -13.99 -18.32 10.15
C ILE A 59 -12.59 -17.74 10.29
N PHE A 60 -12.16 -16.86 9.38
CA PHE A 60 -10.85 -16.20 9.43
C PHE A 60 -10.66 -15.34 10.67
N ASP A 61 -11.75 -14.73 11.19
CA ASP A 61 -11.73 -13.99 12.46
C ASP A 61 -11.41 -14.87 13.68
N LYS A 62 -11.54 -16.20 13.55
CA LYS A 62 -11.27 -17.18 14.61
C LYS A 62 -9.92 -17.85 14.49
N ILE A 63 -9.17 -17.58 13.42
CA ILE A 63 -7.87 -18.21 13.17
C ILE A 63 -6.77 -17.43 13.90
N PRO A 64 -5.98 -18.07 14.78
CA PRO A 64 -4.86 -17.40 15.45
C PRO A 64 -3.81 -16.91 14.45
N SER A 65 -3.26 -15.72 14.69
CA SER A 65 -2.25 -15.12 13.83
C SER A 65 -0.94 -15.92 13.75
N ALA A 66 -0.66 -16.79 14.73
CA ALA A 66 0.50 -17.68 14.68
C ALA A 66 0.41 -18.69 13.51
N VAL A 67 -0.81 -19.07 13.12
CA VAL A 67 -1.03 -20.07 12.05
C VAL A 67 -0.92 -19.45 10.65
N LEU A 68 -1.09 -18.13 10.53
CA LEU A 68 -0.91 -17.39 9.28
C LEU A 68 0.39 -17.75 8.57
N TYR A 69 1.50 -17.74 9.32
CA TYR A 69 2.82 -17.96 8.74
C TYR A 69 2.97 -19.38 8.20
N GLY A 70 2.51 -20.41 8.95
CA GLY A 70 2.51 -21.80 8.46
C GLY A 70 1.61 -22.00 7.24
N ALA A 71 0.48 -21.29 7.17
CA ALA A 71 -0.38 -21.30 6.00
C ALA A 71 0.31 -20.66 4.78
N THR A 72 1.02 -19.54 4.96
CA THR A 72 1.67 -18.83 3.85
C THR A 72 2.69 -19.69 3.10
N ASP A 73 3.47 -20.50 3.81
CA ASP A 73 4.42 -21.43 3.18
C ASP A 73 3.71 -22.46 2.29
N TYR A 74 2.53 -22.94 2.71
CA TYR A 74 1.72 -23.84 1.91
C TYR A 74 1.24 -23.18 0.60
N PHE A 75 0.69 -21.96 0.68
CA PHE A 75 0.25 -21.20 -0.52
C PHE A 75 1.41 -20.91 -1.46
N VAL A 76 2.55 -20.47 -0.92
CA VAL A 76 3.75 -20.17 -1.73
C VAL A 76 4.25 -21.43 -2.43
N ASN A 77 4.26 -22.58 -1.75
CA ASN A 77 4.67 -23.84 -2.34
C ASN A 77 3.68 -24.35 -3.39
N ASP A 78 2.37 -24.26 -3.14
CA ASP A 78 1.34 -24.68 -4.12
C ASP A 78 1.41 -23.82 -5.39
N SER A 79 1.68 -22.52 -5.24
CA SER A 79 1.79 -21.60 -6.37
C SER A 79 2.92 -21.93 -7.35
N ARG A 80 3.86 -22.84 -7.02
CA ARG A 80 5.03 -23.14 -7.86
C ARG A 80 4.72 -23.94 -9.12
N ASN A 81 3.60 -24.67 -9.12
CA ASN A 81 3.15 -25.42 -10.28
C ASN A 81 1.96 -24.71 -10.95
N PRO A 82 1.72 -24.87 -12.28
CA PRO A 82 0.69 -24.09 -12.97
C PRO A 82 -0.74 -24.31 -12.45
N GLN A 83 -1.06 -25.53 -12.00
CA GLN A 83 -2.39 -25.83 -11.47
C GLN A 83 -2.62 -25.14 -10.11
N GLY A 84 -1.64 -25.20 -9.23
CA GLY A 84 -1.64 -24.51 -7.93
C GLY A 84 -1.53 -23.00 -8.07
N GLU A 85 -0.86 -22.49 -9.11
CA GLU A 85 -0.88 -21.07 -9.46
C GLU A 85 -2.32 -20.59 -9.70
N ALA A 86 -3.07 -21.30 -10.56
CA ALA A 86 -4.48 -21.00 -10.81
C ALA A 86 -5.34 -21.12 -9.54
N ARG A 87 -5.04 -22.09 -8.65
CA ARG A 87 -5.72 -22.22 -7.36
C ARG A 87 -5.48 -21.03 -6.44
N VAL A 88 -4.23 -20.62 -6.26
CA VAL A 88 -3.84 -19.50 -5.40
C VAL A 88 -4.45 -18.21 -5.92
N VAL A 89 -4.39 -17.98 -7.24
CA VAL A 89 -5.02 -16.81 -7.88
C VAL A 89 -6.52 -16.82 -7.63
N GLY A 90 -7.21 -17.93 -7.93
CA GLY A 90 -8.67 -18.03 -7.78
C GLY A 90 -9.12 -17.79 -6.33
N ALA A 91 -8.43 -18.40 -5.36
CA ALA A 91 -8.77 -18.23 -3.96
C ALA A 91 -8.59 -16.78 -3.48
N LEU A 92 -7.48 -16.14 -3.84
CA LEU A 92 -7.22 -14.75 -3.47
C LEU A 92 -8.17 -13.78 -4.19
N GLN A 93 -8.55 -14.05 -5.44
CA GLN A 93 -9.58 -13.28 -6.15
C GLN A 93 -10.93 -13.36 -5.42
N THR A 94 -11.32 -14.55 -4.98
CA THR A 94 -12.54 -14.76 -4.19
C THR A 94 -12.49 -13.96 -2.88
N MET A 95 -11.40 -14.07 -2.10
CA MET A 95 -11.27 -13.34 -0.84
C MET A 95 -11.28 -11.82 -1.04
N ILE A 96 -10.60 -11.31 -2.08
CA ILE A 96 -10.64 -9.90 -2.44
C ILE A 96 -12.06 -9.47 -2.83
N SER A 97 -12.79 -10.31 -3.58
CA SER A 97 -14.18 -10.01 -3.97
C SER A 97 -15.12 -9.90 -2.76
N TRP A 98 -14.91 -10.72 -1.73
CA TRP A 98 -15.65 -10.59 -0.47
C TRP A 98 -15.38 -9.25 0.20
N LEU A 99 -14.12 -8.82 0.28
CA LEU A 99 -13.74 -7.52 0.84
C LEU A 99 -14.29 -6.32 0.05
N THR A 100 -14.56 -6.48 -1.25
CA THR A 100 -15.24 -5.44 -2.04
C THR A 100 -16.75 -5.34 -1.75
N SER A 101 -17.30 -6.29 -0.99
CA SER A 101 -18.72 -6.33 -0.63
C SER A 101 -18.98 -6.15 0.87
N VAL A 102 -18.07 -6.64 1.72
CA VAL A 102 -18.25 -6.73 3.17
C VAL A 102 -16.90 -6.42 3.85
N PRO A 103 -16.86 -5.50 4.82
CA PRO A 103 -15.60 -5.17 5.48
C PRO A 103 -15.17 -6.30 6.42
N ASN A 104 -13.90 -6.70 6.34
CA ASN A 104 -13.29 -7.64 7.29
C ASN A 104 -11.78 -7.38 7.39
N LEU A 105 -11.33 -6.86 8.54
CA LEU A 105 -9.93 -6.51 8.77
C LEU A 105 -9.02 -7.73 8.93
N SER A 106 -9.56 -8.85 9.46
CA SER A 106 -8.79 -10.09 9.60
C SER A 106 -8.43 -10.63 8.23
N VAL A 107 -9.41 -10.79 7.34
CA VAL A 107 -9.22 -11.24 5.96
C VAL A 107 -8.31 -10.28 5.19
N SER A 108 -8.45 -8.96 5.41
CA SER A 108 -7.51 -7.96 4.86
C SER A 108 -6.06 -8.24 5.29
N SER A 109 -5.83 -8.47 6.58
CA SER A 109 -4.50 -8.80 7.11
C SER A 109 -3.98 -10.12 6.54
N TRP A 110 -4.84 -11.14 6.41
CA TRP A 110 -4.49 -12.43 5.81
C TRP A 110 -4.03 -12.27 4.36
N ILE A 111 -4.80 -11.56 3.55
CA ILE A 111 -4.45 -11.30 2.14
C ILE A 111 -3.12 -10.54 2.06
N MET A 112 -2.92 -9.51 2.88
CA MET A 112 -1.67 -8.74 2.86
C MET A 112 -0.44 -9.59 3.19
N VAL A 113 -0.50 -10.44 4.23
CA VAL A 113 0.61 -11.35 4.58
C VAL A 113 0.87 -12.37 3.44
N LEU A 114 -0.18 -12.87 2.80
CA LEU A 114 -0.05 -13.76 1.64
C LEU A 114 0.56 -13.05 0.43
N LEU A 115 0.16 -11.82 0.14
CA LEU A 115 0.73 -11.02 -0.95
C LEU A 115 2.21 -10.68 -0.71
N GLU A 116 2.57 -10.35 0.54
CA GLU A 116 3.97 -10.09 0.92
C GLU A 116 4.83 -11.34 0.80
N SER A 117 4.36 -12.49 1.29
CA SER A 117 5.08 -13.77 1.16
C SER A 117 5.25 -14.21 -0.30
N LEU A 118 4.24 -14.04 -1.15
CA LEU A 118 4.33 -14.31 -2.60
C LEU A 118 5.37 -13.40 -3.28
N LYS A 119 5.41 -12.12 -2.89
CA LYS A 119 6.40 -11.16 -3.39
C LYS A 119 7.82 -11.55 -2.95
N ASP A 120 8.02 -11.91 -1.69
CA ASP A 120 9.32 -12.33 -1.18
C ASP A 120 9.80 -13.64 -1.81
N ALA A 121 8.86 -14.56 -2.09
CA ALA A 121 9.09 -15.77 -2.86
C ALA A 121 9.20 -15.55 -4.39
N LYS A 122 9.14 -14.29 -4.85
CA LYS A 122 9.26 -13.88 -6.26
C LYS A 122 8.24 -14.54 -7.20
N ARG A 123 7.04 -14.86 -6.70
CA ARG A 123 5.93 -15.41 -7.49
C ARG A 123 5.20 -14.27 -8.22
N PHE A 124 5.93 -13.52 -9.06
CA PHE A 124 5.38 -12.37 -9.77
C PHE A 124 4.23 -12.70 -10.74
N PRO A 125 4.19 -13.85 -11.45
CA PRO A 125 3.05 -14.18 -12.32
C PRO A 125 1.70 -14.16 -11.57
N VAL A 126 1.65 -14.76 -10.38
CA VAL A 126 0.47 -14.72 -9.49
C VAL A 126 0.07 -13.28 -9.15
N LEU A 127 1.04 -12.44 -8.78
CA LEU A 127 0.80 -11.05 -8.41
C LEU A 127 0.31 -10.21 -9.59
N VAL A 128 0.79 -10.49 -10.81
CA VAL A 128 0.36 -9.83 -12.06
C VAL A 128 -1.09 -10.16 -12.34
N GLU A 129 -1.43 -11.44 -12.34
CA GLU A 129 -2.78 -11.91 -12.60
C GLU A 129 -3.78 -11.32 -11.59
N LEU A 130 -3.45 -11.38 -10.30
CA LEU A 130 -4.26 -10.80 -9.21
C LEU A 130 -4.45 -9.30 -9.35
N THR A 131 -3.39 -8.58 -9.69
CA THR A 131 -3.47 -7.13 -9.88
C THR A 131 -4.40 -6.80 -11.02
N HIS A 132 -4.23 -7.45 -12.17
CA HIS A 132 -5.04 -7.21 -13.35
C HIS A 132 -6.52 -7.57 -13.13
N SER A 133 -6.83 -8.65 -12.41
CA SER A 133 -8.21 -9.08 -12.18
C SER A 133 -8.98 -8.23 -11.16
N SER A 134 -8.27 -7.59 -10.23
CA SER A 134 -8.88 -7.07 -8.99
C SER A 134 -8.77 -5.57 -8.81
N ILE A 135 -7.79 -4.90 -9.44
CA ILE A 135 -7.45 -3.50 -9.12
C ILE A 135 -8.58 -2.51 -9.43
N GLU A 136 -9.36 -2.71 -10.50
CA GLU A 136 -10.50 -1.85 -10.83
C GLU A 136 -11.62 -1.97 -9.80
N LYS A 137 -11.98 -3.20 -9.41
CA LYS A 137 -13.02 -3.46 -8.39
C LYS A 137 -12.63 -2.82 -7.07
N LEU A 138 -11.38 -3.02 -6.64
CA LEU A 138 -10.82 -2.37 -5.45
C LEU A 138 -10.92 -0.85 -5.55
N CYS A 139 -10.58 -0.26 -6.70
CA CYS A 139 -10.66 1.19 -6.91
C CYS A 139 -12.08 1.72 -6.69
N PHE A 140 -13.10 1.06 -7.24
CA PHE A 140 -14.49 1.48 -7.06
C PHE A 140 -14.95 1.36 -5.60
N SER A 141 -14.55 0.28 -4.91
CA SER A 141 -14.89 0.05 -3.51
C SER A 141 -14.23 1.06 -2.55
N LEU A 142 -13.17 1.77 -2.95
CA LEU A 142 -12.55 2.83 -2.13
C LEU A 142 -13.51 3.99 -1.81
N CYS A 143 -14.56 4.18 -2.61
CA CYS A 143 -15.57 5.21 -2.35
C CYS A 143 -16.41 4.93 -1.10
N GLU A 144 -16.46 3.68 -0.65
CA GLU A 144 -17.29 3.25 0.47
C GLU A 144 -16.45 3.28 1.76
N PRO A 145 -16.70 4.21 2.70
CA PRO A 145 -15.84 4.41 3.87
C PRO A 145 -15.73 3.16 4.74
N SER A 146 -16.80 2.38 4.84
CA SER A 146 -16.83 1.13 5.61
C SER A 146 -15.86 0.08 5.06
N LEU A 147 -15.79 -0.06 3.73
CA LEU A 147 -14.91 -1.01 3.04
C LEU A 147 -13.46 -0.51 2.95
N CYS A 148 -13.27 0.81 2.83
CA CYS A 148 -11.97 1.45 2.61
C CYS A 148 -10.89 0.92 3.55
N SER A 149 -11.18 0.87 4.86
CA SER A 149 -10.25 0.40 5.90
C SER A 149 -9.70 -1.01 5.65
N SER A 150 -10.49 -1.88 5.01
CA SER A 150 -10.13 -3.26 4.72
C SER A 150 -9.38 -3.42 3.39
N ILE A 151 -9.53 -2.49 2.45
CA ILE A 151 -9.03 -2.67 1.07
C ILE A 151 -7.90 -1.71 0.67
N GLU A 152 -7.74 -0.58 1.36
CA GLU A 152 -6.78 0.48 1.00
C GLU A 152 -5.36 -0.07 0.84
N LYS A 153 -4.88 -0.86 1.82
CA LYS A 153 -3.54 -1.43 1.80
C LYS A 153 -3.32 -2.38 0.61
N ILE A 154 -4.33 -3.19 0.28
CA ILE A 154 -4.29 -4.14 -0.84
C ILE A 154 -4.27 -3.38 -2.17
N PHE A 155 -5.10 -2.34 -2.30
CA PHE A 155 -5.12 -1.49 -3.48
C PHE A 155 -3.76 -0.83 -3.72
N PHE A 156 -3.18 -0.19 -2.71
CA PHE A 156 -1.87 0.46 -2.85
C PHE A 156 -0.73 -0.55 -3.05
N PHE A 157 -0.82 -1.75 -2.47
CA PHE A 157 0.15 -2.82 -2.74
C PHE A 157 0.16 -3.19 -4.22
N PHE A 158 -1.01 -3.38 -4.84
CA PHE A 158 -1.10 -3.67 -6.28
C PHE A 158 -0.67 -2.48 -7.13
N LEU A 159 -1.21 -1.28 -6.87
CA LEU A 159 -0.86 -0.09 -7.64
C LEU A 159 0.65 0.17 -7.58
N MET A 160 1.23 0.23 -6.38
CA MET A 160 2.65 0.55 -6.19
C MET A 160 3.59 -0.63 -6.48
N GLY A 161 3.09 -1.87 -6.53
CA GLY A 161 3.87 -3.04 -6.96
C GLY A 161 4.11 -3.07 -8.48
N PHE A 162 3.25 -2.43 -9.27
CA PHE A 162 3.26 -2.46 -10.74
C PHE A 162 3.84 -1.20 -11.37
N GLN A 163 5.08 -0.83 -10.97
CA GLN A 163 5.77 0.38 -11.49
C GLN A 163 6.64 0.14 -12.73
N HIS A 164 6.65 -1.07 -13.28
CA HIS A 164 7.49 -1.43 -14.42
C HIS A 164 6.77 -1.35 -15.77
N SER A 165 5.44 -1.16 -15.75
CA SER A 165 4.57 -1.01 -16.91
C SER A 165 3.46 0.00 -16.63
N GLU A 166 3.04 0.74 -17.65
CA GLU A 166 1.92 1.68 -17.62
C GLU A 166 0.55 0.98 -17.62
N THR A 167 0.50 -0.29 -18.00
CA THR A 167 -0.75 -1.06 -18.23
C THR A 167 -1.72 -1.02 -17.05
N THR A 168 -1.23 -1.28 -15.84
CA THR A 168 -2.05 -1.30 -14.62
C THR A 168 -2.58 0.08 -14.28
N PHE A 169 -1.74 1.12 -14.41
CA PHE A 169 -2.14 2.50 -14.13
C PHE A 169 -3.13 3.02 -15.19
N HIS A 170 -2.88 2.76 -16.47
CA HIS A 170 -3.76 3.14 -17.57
C HIS A 170 -5.15 2.53 -17.43
N ARG A 171 -5.22 1.27 -17.01
CA ARG A 171 -6.47 0.58 -16.69
C ARG A 171 -7.28 1.30 -15.60
N LEU A 172 -6.62 1.93 -14.64
CA LEU A 172 -7.27 2.66 -13.56
C LEU A 172 -7.74 4.07 -13.91
N ILE A 173 -7.38 4.63 -15.07
CA ILE A 173 -7.67 6.04 -15.38
C ILE A 173 -9.17 6.33 -15.37
N SER A 174 -9.97 5.52 -16.06
CA SER A 174 -11.43 5.67 -16.07
C SER A 174 -12.07 5.44 -14.68
N PRO A 175 -11.73 4.36 -13.95
CA PRO A 175 -12.17 4.21 -12.55
C PRO A 175 -11.81 5.40 -11.64
N LEU A 176 -10.58 5.90 -11.73
CA LEU A 176 -10.10 7.02 -10.90
C LEU A 176 -10.84 8.32 -11.20
N GLN A 177 -11.20 8.59 -12.45
CA GLN A 177 -12.01 9.75 -12.82
C GLN A 177 -13.40 9.71 -12.16
N GLN A 178 -13.95 8.53 -11.90
CA GLN A 178 -15.25 8.37 -11.23
C GLN A 178 -15.13 8.40 -9.69
N VAL A 179 -14.00 7.92 -9.16
CA VAL A 179 -13.76 7.76 -7.72
C VAL A 179 -13.27 9.07 -7.08
N LEU A 180 -12.34 9.78 -7.71
CA LEU A 180 -11.76 11.02 -7.17
C LEU A 180 -12.79 12.08 -6.81
N PRO A 181 -13.83 12.37 -7.64
CA PRO A 181 -14.84 13.37 -7.28
C PRO A 181 -15.69 12.97 -6.07
N LYS A 182 -15.92 11.66 -5.87
CA LYS A 182 -16.68 11.13 -4.73
C LYS A 182 -15.87 11.26 -3.44
N LEU A 183 -14.62 10.84 -3.47
CA LEU A 183 -13.68 10.99 -2.35
C LEU A 183 -13.42 12.46 -2.02
N CYS A 184 -13.43 13.33 -3.03
CA CYS A 184 -13.23 14.75 -2.85
C CYS A 184 -14.30 15.39 -1.95
N LYS A 185 -15.56 14.94 -2.07
CA LYS A 185 -16.71 15.48 -1.33
C LYS A 185 -16.80 14.96 0.10
N ASN A 186 -16.12 13.87 0.44
CA ASN A 186 -16.20 13.24 1.75
C ASN A 186 -15.04 13.69 2.64
N GLU A 187 -15.34 14.42 3.71
CA GLU A 187 -14.32 14.96 4.64
C GLU A 187 -13.55 13.86 5.37
N ASP A 188 -14.18 12.72 5.62
CA ASP A 188 -13.54 11.55 6.26
C ASP A 188 -12.48 10.90 5.35
N CYS A 189 -12.51 11.18 4.05
CA CYS A 189 -11.62 10.57 3.06
C CYS A 189 -10.45 11.46 2.64
N VAL A 190 -10.16 12.56 3.36
CA VAL A 190 -9.08 13.49 3.00
C VAL A 190 -7.73 12.78 2.87
N ASN A 191 -7.35 11.95 3.84
CA ASN A 191 -6.07 11.23 3.82
C ASN A 191 -5.94 10.25 2.64
N LEU A 192 -7.04 9.56 2.31
CA LEU A 192 -7.09 8.64 1.17
C LEU A 192 -6.98 9.41 -0.15
N TYR A 193 -7.72 10.52 -0.28
CA TYR A 193 -7.65 11.38 -1.46
C TYR A 193 -6.23 11.91 -1.68
N GLU A 194 -5.56 12.40 -0.63
CA GLU A 194 -4.17 12.86 -0.73
C GLU A 194 -3.22 11.74 -1.17
N SER A 195 -3.37 10.54 -0.60
CA SER A 195 -2.55 9.38 -0.93
C SER A 195 -2.76 8.92 -2.38
N LEU A 196 -4.02 8.91 -2.86
CA LEU A 196 -4.36 8.61 -4.24
C LEU A 196 -3.83 9.67 -5.20
N ALA A 197 -4.04 10.95 -4.90
CA ALA A 197 -3.52 12.05 -5.72
C ALA A 197 -2.00 11.97 -5.85
N GLN A 198 -1.30 11.62 -4.76
CA GLN A 198 0.15 11.41 -4.78
C GLN A 198 0.55 10.24 -5.68
N ALA A 199 -0.13 9.10 -5.58
CA ALA A 199 0.14 7.94 -6.42
C ALA A 199 -0.14 8.24 -7.92
N ILE A 200 -1.25 8.90 -8.24
CA ILE A 200 -1.62 9.26 -9.61
C ILE A 200 -0.57 10.16 -10.23
N LEU A 201 -0.19 11.23 -9.52
CA LEU A 201 0.85 12.14 -9.99
C LEU A 201 2.22 11.45 -10.12
N TYR A 202 2.53 10.50 -9.24
CA TYR A 202 3.71 9.65 -9.39
C TYR A 202 3.68 8.87 -10.71
N PHE A 203 2.56 8.22 -11.03
CA PHE A 203 2.41 7.40 -12.24
C PHE A 203 2.35 8.21 -13.55
N ILE A 204 1.66 9.35 -13.55
CA ILE A 204 1.62 10.29 -14.70
C ILE A 204 3.04 10.69 -15.10
N ARG A 205 3.89 10.96 -14.11
CA ARG A 205 5.28 11.37 -14.33
C ARG A 205 6.22 10.22 -14.60
N LEU A 206 5.89 9.02 -14.13
CA LEU A 206 6.59 7.80 -14.50
C LEU A 206 6.40 7.49 -15.99
N TYR A 207 5.22 7.80 -16.54
CA TYR A 207 4.84 7.52 -17.92
C TYR A 207 4.38 8.77 -18.67
N PRO A 208 5.24 9.76 -18.92
CA PRO A 208 4.84 11.10 -19.38
C PRO A 208 4.26 11.18 -20.80
N ASN A 209 4.35 10.10 -21.59
CA ASN A 209 4.06 10.10 -23.02
C ASN A 209 2.54 10.15 -23.36
N TYR A 210 1.67 10.30 -22.37
CA TYR A 210 0.20 10.25 -22.55
C TYR A 210 -0.54 11.45 -21.93
N PRO A 211 -0.14 12.71 -22.20
CA PRO A 211 -0.68 13.89 -21.51
C PRO A 211 -2.20 14.04 -21.65
N GLY A 212 -2.76 13.82 -22.86
CA GLY A 212 -4.21 13.94 -23.09
C GLY A 212 -5.04 12.88 -22.35
N LEU A 213 -4.45 11.71 -22.06
CA LEU A 213 -5.11 10.67 -21.28
C LEU A 213 -5.19 11.06 -19.79
N TYR A 214 -4.21 11.85 -19.31
CA TYR A 214 -4.07 12.24 -17.91
C TYR A 214 -4.72 13.57 -17.55
N GLU A 215 -4.96 14.43 -18.54
CA GLU A 215 -5.54 15.77 -18.36
C GLU A 215 -6.80 15.80 -17.47
N PRO A 216 -7.78 14.88 -17.63
CA PRO A 216 -8.95 14.88 -16.75
C PRO A 216 -8.58 14.62 -15.29
N LEU A 217 -7.64 13.70 -15.02
CA LEU A 217 -7.18 13.43 -13.65
C LEU A 217 -6.40 14.62 -13.07
N MET A 218 -5.54 15.24 -13.87
CA MET A 218 -4.72 16.38 -13.46
C MET A 218 -5.58 17.58 -13.05
N SER A 219 -6.58 17.93 -13.87
CA SER A 219 -7.49 19.04 -13.57
C SER A 219 -8.22 18.86 -12.24
N PHE A 220 -8.64 17.64 -11.89
CA PHE A 220 -9.26 17.34 -10.59
C PHE A 220 -8.30 17.49 -9.41
N ILE A 221 -7.04 17.07 -9.56
CA ILE A 221 -6.04 17.15 -8.48
C ILE A 221 -5.56 18.59 -8.27
N GLU A 222 -5.39 19.35 -9.35
CA GLU A 222 -4.99 20.75 -9.33
C GLU A 222 -6.00 21.66 -8.60
N GLN A 223 -7.30 21.37 -8.75
CA GLN A 223 -8.36 22.12 -8.08
C GLN A 223 -8.30 22.00 -6.55
N LYS A 224 -7.94 20.84 -6.01
CA LYS A 224 -8.00 20.58 -4.56
C LYS A 224 -6.66 20.71 -3.84
N SER A 225 -5.52 20.56 -4.51
CA SER A 225 -4.24 20.37 -3.81
C SER A 225 -3.01 20.91 -4.53
N LYS A 226 -2.88 22.25 -4.61
CA LYS A 226 -1.63 22.95 -5.01
C LYS A 226 -0.39 22.43 -4.26
N PHE A 227 -0.58 22.02 -3.01
CA PHE A 227 0.47 21.53 -2.14
C PHE A 227 1.08 20.18 -2.60
N ILE A 228 0.25 19.26 -3.11
CA ILE A 228 0.70 17.94 -3.56
C ILE A 228 1.56 18.06 -4.84
N LEU A 229 1.22 19.00 -5.72
CA LEU A 229 1.96 19.26 -6.96
C LEU A 229 3.39 19.73 -6.70
N LEU A 230 3.57 20.61 -5.71
CA LEU A 230 4.88 21.08 -5.25
C LEU A 230 5.74 19.92 -4.71
N THR A 231 5.17 19.09 -3.83
CA THR A 231 5.90 17.94 -3.24
C THR A 231 6.43 16.99 -4.31
N ILE A 232 5.65 16.70 -5.35
CA ILE A 232 6.04 15.72 -6.38
C ILE A 232 6.98 16.36 -7.42
N GLN A 233 6.82 17.65 -7.77
CA GLN A 233 7.78 18.40 -8.61
C GLN A 233 9.19 18.29 -8.05
N ASN A 234 9.27 18.31 -6.74
CA ASN A 234 10.50 18.17 -6.01
C ASN A 234 11.02 16.71 -6.11
N ILE A 235 10.22 15.67 -5.79
CA ILE A 235 10.66 14.25 -5.81
C ILE A 235 11.29 13.82 -7.14
N MET A 236 10.74 14.27 -8.27
CA MET A 236 11.21 13.88 -9.61
C MET A 236 12.48 14.62 -10.05
N SER A 237 12.70 15.84 -9.55
CA SER A 237 13.97 16.54 -9.75
C SER A 237 15.16 15.72 -9.23
N LEU A 238 14.96 14.91 -8.18
CA LEU A 238 15.98 13.99 -7.66
C LEU A 238 16.13 12.69 -8.47
N ARG A 239 15.12 12.26 -9.23
CA ARG A 239 15.18 11.01 -10.02
C ARG A 239 16.01 11.18 -11.29
N ASN A 240 16.00 12.36 -11.90
CA ASN A 240 16.85 12.69 -13.05
C ASN A 240 18.35 12.75 -12.69
N PHE A 241 18.70 12.77 -11.39
CA PHE A 241 20.08 12.67 -10.88
C PHE A 241 20.57 11.22 -10.70
N ARG A 242 19.90 10.21 -11.31
CA ARG A 242 20.33 8.79 -11.32
C ARG A 242 21.60 8.54 -12.17
N GLY A 243 22.60 9.41 -12.05
CA GLY A 243 23.96 9.17 -12.51
C GLY A 243 24.95 8.86 -11.40
N LEU A 244 24.64 9.08 -10.11
CA LEU A 244 25.69 9.10 -9.09
C LEU A 244 25.34 8.34 -7.79
N ILE A 245 26.16 7.28 -7.59
CA ILE A 245 26.75 6.83 -6.32
C ILE A 245 26.04 5.66 -5.60
N LYS A 246 26.61 4.47 -5.82
CA LYS A 246 26.84 3.46 -4.76
C LYS A 246 27.96 3.98 -3.87
N GLN A 247 27.66 4.41 -2.64
CA GLN A 247 28.67 4.44 -1.57
C GLN A 247 28.04 3.94 -0.28
N LYS A 248 28.62 2.86 0.26
CA LYS A 248 28.58 2.56 1.68
C LYS A 248 29.03 3.81 2.44
N VAL A 249 28.19 4.37 3.30
CA VAL A 249 28.61 5.43 4.21
C VAL A 249 27.97 5.17 5.58
N GLN A 250 28.80 4.71 6.51
CA GLN A 250 28.56 4.85 7.95
C GLN A 250 28.23 6.33 8.25
N ASN A 251 27.26 6.58 9.14
CA ASN A 251 26.89 7.89 9.72
C ASN A 251 25.74 8.66 9.04
N GLN A 252 24.55 8.05 8.90
CA GLN A 252 23.33 8.74 8.42
C GLN A 252 22.09 8.60 9.33
N TRP A 253 22.25 8.20 10.59
CA TRP A 253 21.15 7.97 11.53
C TRP A 253 20.30 9.23 11.83
N HIS A 254 20.84 10.44 11.61
CA HIS A 254 20.18 11.71 11.95
C HIS A 254 18.97 12.05 11.06
N VAL A 255 19.04 11.70 9.77
CA VAL A 255 17.94 11.99 8.83
C VAL A 255 16.81 10.97 9.01
N LEU A 256 17.17 9.74 9.36
CA LEU A 256 16.23 8.68 9.69
C LEU A 256 15.49 8.98 11.00
N SER A 257 16.17 9.51 12.03
CA SER A 257 15.53 9.86 13.30
C SER A 257 14.49 10.98 13.16
N LEU A 258 14.74 11.98 12.30
CA LEU A 258 13.76 13.03 12.02
C LEU A 258 12.55 12.52 11.22
N PHE A 259 12.77 11.60 10.27
CA PHE A 259 11.69 11.00 9.49
C PHE A 259 10.73 10.16 10.37
N LEU A 260 11.28 9.47 11.38
CA LEU A 260 10.50 8.63 12.31
C LEU A 260 9.54 9.43 13.20
N THR A 261 9.75 10.75 13.34
CA THR A 261 8.83 11.60 14.11
C THR A 261 7.67 12.07 13.22
N LYS A 262 6.56 11.31 13.22
CA LYS A 262 5.38 11.54 12.35
C LYS A 262 4.87 12.99 12.35
N GLN A 263 4.75 13.62 13.53
CA GLN A 263 4.31 15.02 13.64
C GLN A 263 5.27 16.01 12.98
N PHE A 264 6.57 15.78 13.12
CA PHE A 264 7.60 16.61 12.52
C PHE A 264 7.65 16.40 10.99
N THR A 265 7.58 15.15 10.55
CA THR A 265 7.52 14.79 9.12
C THR A 265 6.30 15.41 8.45
N ASP A 266 5.12 15.35 9.06
CA ASP A 266 3.90 15.96 8.53
C ASP A 266 3.97 17.51 8.57
N SER A 267 4.60 18.11 9.59
CA SER A 267 4.80 19.57 9.68
C SER A 267 5.77 20.08 8.62
N ILE A 268 6.92 19.43 8.46
CA ILE A 268 7.90 19.72 7.42
C ILE A 268 7.25 19.53 6.05
N LEU A 269 6.58 18.40 5.85
CA LEU A 269 5.91 18.12 4.59
C LEU A 269 4.78 19.07 4.29
N LYS A 270 4.15 19.77 5.25
CA LYS A 270 3.07 20.77 5.01
C LYS A 270 3.57 22.22 4.95
N SER A 271 4.84 22.46 5.31
CA SER A 271 5.39 23.82 5.37
C SER A 271 5.54 24.46 3.99
N PRO A 272 5.19 25.75 3.83
CA PRO A 272 5.34 26.46 2.57
C PRO A 272 6.82 26.69 2.26
N VAL A 273 7.26 26.29 1.08
CA VAL A 273 8.64 26.50 0.64
C VAL A 273 8.76 27.87 -0.01
N THR A 274 9.65 28.70 0.52
CA THR A 274 10.08 29.94 -0.14
C THR A 274 11.45 29.72 -0.78
N ALA A 275 11.76 30.39 -1.90
CA ALA A 275 13.01 30.20 -2.66
C ALA A 275 14.30 30.38 -1.84
N SER A 276 14.22 31.05 -0.68
CA SER A 276 15.31 31.25 0.27
C SER A 276 15.62 30.06 1.17
N GLN A 277 14.70 29.09 1.33
CA GLN A 277 14.81 28.00 2.31
C GLN A 277 15.28 26.68 1.67
N VAL A 278 16.49 26.70 1.10
CA VAL A 278 17.04 25.58 0.32
C VAL A 278 17.20 24.31 1.16
N VAL A 279 17.57 24.42 2.44
CA VAL A 279 17.73 23.26 3.35
C VAL A 279 16.38 22.60 3.66
N LEU A 280 15.35 23.40 3.98
CA LEU A 280 13.99 22.90 4.23
C LEU A 280 13.42 22.20 3.00
N HIS A 281 13.61 22.79 1.82
CA HIS A 281 13.23 22.19 0.55
C HIS A 281 13.92 20.83 0.31
N ARG A 282 15.23 20.75 0.58
CA ARG A 282 16.01 19.51 0.47
C ARG A 282 15.63 18.46 1.51
N LEU A 283 15.13 18.87 2.68
CA LEU A 283 14.64 17.95 3.71
C LEU A 283 13.25 17.39 3.37
N GLN A 284 12.32 18.23 2.91
CA GLN A 284 11.01 17.78 2.41
C GLN A 284 11.15 16.75 1.29
N LEU A 285 12.11 16.98 0.40
CA LEU A 285 12.50 16.08 -0.68
C LEU A 285 12.89 14.68 -0.19
N VAL A 286 13.71 14.61 0.87
CA VAL A 286 14.11 13.35 1.50
C VAL A 286 12.90 12.64 2.13
N PHE A 287 12.07 13.37 2.88
CA PHE A 287 10.91 12.78 3.57
C PHE A 287 9.84 12.28 2.61
N ALA A 288 9.58 13.02 1.54
CA ALA A 288 8.65 12.60 0.52
C ALA A 288 9.13 11.33 -0.21
N PHE A 289 10.44 11.19 -0.44
CA PHE A 289 11.03 9.97 -0.99
C PHE A 289 10.90 8.78 -0.02
N LEU A 290 11.27 8.97 1.26
CA LEU A 290 11.18 7.92 2.27
C LEU A 290 9.74 7.46 2.53
N ARG A 291 8.76 8.35 2.39
CA ARG A 291 7.32 8.03 2.56
C ARG A 291 6.73 7.23 1.40
N LEU A 292 7.19 7.46 0.17
CA LEU A 292 6.58 6.90 -1.04
C LEU A 292 7.39 5.78 -1.70
N SER A 293 8.66 5.61 -1.33
CA SER A 293 9.52 4.60 -1.94
C SER A 293 9.45 3.26 -1.21
N MET A 294 9.20 2.18 -1.96
CA MET A 294 9.32 0.80 -1.48
C MET A 294 10.76 0.26 -1.50
N ARG A 295 11.77 1.13 -1.66
CA ARG A 295 13.17 0.72 -1.71
C ARG A 295 13.71 0.50 -0.30
N SER A 296 14.47 -0.58 -0.11
CA SER A 296 15.13 -0.90 1.16
C SER A 296 16.30 0.02 1.51
N TYR A 297 16.70 0.93 0.61
CA TYR A 297 17.80 1.85 0.82
C TYR A 297 17.60 3.18 0.08
N TYR A 298 17.98 4.26 0.76
CA TYR A 298 18.03 5.62 0.23
C TYR A 298 19.29 6.30 0.76
N SER A 299 20.01 7.03 -0.11
CA SER A 299 21.15 7.85 0.30
C SER A 299 20.78 9.33 0.12
N PRO A 300 20.64 10.12 1.20
CA PRO A 300 20.38 11.56 1.16
C PRO A 300 21.63 12.37 0.77
N GLY A 301 22.44 11.90 -0.19
CA GLY A 301 23.73 12.50 -0.54
C GLY A 301 23.62 13.98 -0.92
N ASP A 302 22.55 14.38 -1.62
CA ASP A 302 22.35 15.77 -2.03
C ASP A 302 21.82 16.66 -0.90
N PHE A 303 21.01 16.12 0.02
CA PHE A 303 20.67 16.83 1.25
C PHE A 303 21.93 17.05 2.09
N LEU A 304 22.80 16.04 2.21
CA LEU A 304 24.06 16.15 2.95
C LEU A 304 25.08 17.10 2.31
N LYS A 305 24.98 17.42 1.01
CA LYS A 305 25.81 18.47 0.40
C LYS A 305 25.35 19.87 0.78
N VAL A 306 24.04 20.05 0.96
CA VAL A 306 23.42 21.37 1.16
C VAL A 306 23.19 21.68 2.64
N GLY A 307 22.80 20.69 3.44
CA GLY A 307 22.51 20.82 4.87
C GLY A 307 23.74 20.62 5.76
N ARG A 308 24.93 20.37 5.18
CA ARG A 308 26.16 20.19 5.95
C ARG A 308 26.77 21.56 6.29
N PRO A 309 27.06 21.83 7.57
CA PRO A 309 27.80 23.04 7.96
C PRO A 309 29.19 23.09 7.30
N PRO A 310 29.70 24.27 6.93
CA PRO A 310 30.94 24.41 6.16
C PRO A 310 32.20 23.84 6.86
N TRP A 311 32.17 23.61 8.18
CA TRP A 311 33.28 23.04 8.96
C TRP A 311 33.19 21.51 9.18
N PHE A 312 32.19 20.83 8.62
CA PHE A 312 32.07 19.38 8.73
C PHE A 312 32.92 18.67 7.66
N GLU A 313 33.95 17.92 8.08
CA GLU A 313 34.78 17.13 7.16
C GLU A 313 34.02 15.92 6.56
N PRO A 314 34.08 15.69 5.24
CA PRO A 314 33.49 14.51 4.61
C PRO A 314 34.11 13.21 5.14
N GLY A 315 33.29 12.27 5.61
CA GLY A 315 33.73 10.94 6.03
C GLY A 315 34.10 10.79 7.51
N ARG A 316 34.12 11.88 8.30
CA ARG A 316 34.23 11.79 9.76
C ARG A 316 32.89 11.50 10.43
N GLN A 317 32.94 10.81 11.57
CA GLN A 317 31.80 10.65 12.47
C GLN A 317 31.48 11.99 13.13
N GLN A 318 30.21 12.38 13.10
CA GLN A 318 29.74 13.71 13.52
C GLN A 318 28.66 13.54 14.59
N ASP A 319 28.57 14.50 15.51
CA ASP A 319 27.55 14.51 16.57
C ASP A 319 26.16 14.86 15.99
N CYS A 320 25.16 14.03 16.29
CA CYS A 320 23.77 14.22 15.86
C CYS A 320 23.20 15.56 16.35
N SER A 321 23.53 15.92 17.59
CA SER A 321 22.94 17.04 18.32
C SER A 321 23.40 18.40 17.80
N GLU A 322 24.68 18.53 17.42
CA GLU A 322 25.19 19.74 16.75
C GLU A 322 24.56 19.94 15.38
N PHE A 323 24.44 18.86 14.59
CA PHE A 323 23.80 18.93 13.28
C PHE A 323 22.36 19.45 13.38
N PHE A 324 21.60 19.02 14.41
CA PHE A 324 20.24 19.50 14.65
C PHE A 324 20.20 20.96 15.11
N LYS A 325 21.06 21.36 16.06
CA LYS A 325 21.10 22.77 16.54
C LYS A 325 21.35 23.75 15.40
N ILE A 326 22.26 23.41 14.50
CA ILE A 326 22.64 24.27 13.36
C ILE A 326 21.56 24.26 12.27
N SER A 327 20.97 23.10 11.97
CA SER A 327 19.96 22.98 10.90
C SER A 327 18.63 23.66 11.23
N PHE A 328 18.30 23.79 12.53
CA PHE A 328 17.05 24.39 13.01
C PHE A 328 17.23 25.76 13.67
N GLY A 329 18.44 26.33 13.65
CA GLY A 329 18.68 27.70 14.09
C GLY A 329 18.61 27.92 15.61
N TYR A 330 18.90 26.90 16.42
CA TYR A 330 19.09 27.09 17.85
C TYR A 330 20.49 27.68 18.12
N THR A 331 20.61 29.01 18.01
CA THR A 331 21.68 29.74 18.70
C THR A 331 21.26 29.95 20.14
N SER A 332 22.16 29.66 21.07
CA SER A 332 21.99 29.95 22.51
C SER A 332 21.75 31.42 22.77
#